data_AF-A0A940QJS6-F1
#
_entry.id   AF-A0A940QJS6-F1
#
_cell.length_a   1.000
_cell.length_b   1.000
_cell.length_c   1.000
_cell.angle_alpha   90.00
_cell.angle_beta   90.00
_cell.angle_gamma   90.00
#
_symmetry.space_group_name_H-M   'P 1'
#
loop_
_entity.id
_entity.type
_entity.pdbx_description
1 polymer ?
#
loop_
_entity_poly.entity_id
_entity_poly.type
_entity_poly.pdbx_seq_one_letter_code
_entity_poly.pdbx_strand_id
1 'polypeptide(L)'
;MPREATRTATIYTRVDPETKEKAESILSQLGITMSNAVGMFLKQIVLQNGIPFEMKLPAPDPVIIRSKDDLIVKLNEAEADIESGNYSDAKETLGRIRKKHNV
;
A
#
# COMPACT_ATOMS: atom_id res chain seq x y z
N MET A 1 -13.73 -48.55 6.23
CA MET A 1 -12.53 -47.69 6.20
C MET A 1 -12.70 -46.63 5.12
N PRO A 2 -12.98 -45.35 5.42
CA PRO A 2 -12.96 -44.31 4.39
C PRO A 2 -11.51 -43.88 4.16
N ARG A 3 -11.10 -43.77 2.88
CA ARG A 3 -9.80 -43.22 2.50
C ARG A 3 -9.82 -41.72 2.78
N GLU A 4 -8.94 -41.23 3.65
CA GLU A 4 -8.62 -39.80 3.70
C GLU A 4 -8.00 -39.42 2.35
N ALA A 5 -8.76 -38.68 1.54
CA ALA A 5 -8.22 -38.06 0.36
C ALA A 5 -7.29 -36.92 0.81
N THR A 6 -6.02 -36.98 0.43
CA THR A 6 -5.08 -35.85 0.49
C THR A 6 -5.67 -34.70 -0.32
N ARG A 7 -6.36 -33.77 0.33
CA ARG A 7 -7.07 -32.63 -0.30
C ARG A 7 -6.10 -31.50 -0.66
N THR A 8 -5.08 -31.81 -1.46
CA THR A 8 -4.20 -30.80 -2.04
C THR A 8 -4.75 -30.40 -3.41
N ALA A 9 -5.02 -29.10 -3.61
CA ALA A 9 -5.37 -28.53 -4.91
C ALA A 9 -4.17 -27.77 -5.47
N THR A 10 -3.89 -27.95 -6.76
CA THR A 10 -2.80 -27.25 -7.46
C THR A 10 -3.32 -25.97 -8.10
N ILE A 11 -2.56 -24.88 -7.97
CA ILE A 11 -2.88 -23.57 -8.57
C ILE A 11 -1.86 -23.26 -9.64
N TYR A 12 -2.33 -22.92 -10.84
CA TYR A 12 -1.51 -22.43 -11.95
C TYR A 12 -1.84 -20.96 -12.20
N THR A 13 -0.83 -20.10 -12.28
CA THR A 13 -1.03 -18.67 -12.52
C THR A 13 0.10 -18.14 -13.41
N ARG A 14 -0.25 -17.25 -14.34
CA ARG A 14 0.73 -16.52 -15.14
C ARG A 14 1.16 -15.29 -14.36
N VAL A 15 2.46 -15.11 -14.23
CA VAL A 15 3.08 -13.97 -13.55
C VAL A 15 4.16 -13.43 -14.47
N ASP A 16 4.31 -12.12 -14.48
CA ASP A 16 5.42 -11.46 -15.15
C ASP A 16 6.78 -11.94 -14.57
N PRO A 17 7.79 -12.27 -15.40
CA PRO A 17 9.06 -12.80 -14.93
C PRO A 17 9.79 -11.88 -13.95
N GLU A 18 9.81 -10.57 -14.22
CA GLU A 18 10.51 -9.59 -13.36
C GLU A 18 9.82 -9.49 -12.00
N THR A 19 8.49 -9.50 -12.01
CA THR A 19 7.67 -9.50 -10.78
C THR A 19 7.92 -10.77 -9.95
N LYS A 20 8.03 -11.93 -10.61
CA LYS A 20 8.31 -13.21 -9.94
C LYS A 20 9.68 -13.17 -9.24
N GLU A 21 10.73 -12.73 -9.93
CA GLU A 21 12.09 -12.67 -9.38
C GLU A 21 12.16 -11.73 -8.18
N LYS A 22 11.55 -10.55 -8.26
CA LYS A 22 11.47 -9.59 -7.15
C LYS A 22 10.76 -10.19 -5.94
N ALA A 23 9.60 -10.81 -6.15
CA ALA A 23 8.84 -11.43 -5.08
C ALA A 23 9.62 -12.59 -4.44
N GLU A 24 10.31 -13.42 -5.23
CA GLU A 24 11.11 -14.53 -4.75
C GLU A 24 12.31 -14.06 -3.92
N SER A 25 12.98 -12.99 -4.34
CA SER A 25 14.04 -12.35 -3.56
C SER A 25 13.55 -11.87 -2.19
N ILE A 26 12.43 -11.15 -2.14
CA ILE A 26 11.86 -10.63 -0.88
C ILE A 26 11.44 -11.78 0.03
N LEU A 27 10.75 -12.78 -0.50
CA LEU A 27 10.30 -13.94 0.28
C LEU A 27 11.47 -14.78 0.80
N SER A 28 12.55 -14.89 0.02
CA SER A 28 13.78 -15.60 0.44
C SER A 28 14.42 -14.94 1.66
N GLN A 29 14.44 -13.60 1.71
CA GLN A 29 14.96 -12.85 2.86
C GLN A 29 14.09 -13.05 4.11
N LEU A 30 12.80 -13.29 3.93
CA LEU A 30 11.86 -13.63 4.99
C LEU A 30 11.88 -15.12 5.38
N GLY A 31 12.64 -15.96 4.67
CA GLY A 31 12.68 -17.41 4.89
C GLY A 31 11.39 -18.14 4.46
N ILE A 32 10.61 -17.55 3.56
CA ILE A 32 9.32 -18.07 3.11
C ILE A 32 9.42 -18.50 1.64
N THR A 33 8.85 -19.65 1.30
CA THR A 33 8.77 -20.10 -0.10
C THR A 33 7.59 -19.46 -0.83
N MET A 34 7.66 -19.36 -2.16
CA MET A 34 6.57 -18.79 -2.96
C MET A 34 5.22 -19.50 -2.72
N SER A 35 5.21 -20.83 -2.67
CA SER A 35 3.99 -21.61 -2.36
C SER A 35 3.43 -21.33 -0.97
N ASN A 36 4.29 -21.15 0.04
CA ASN A 36 3.84 -20.80 1.38
C ASN A 36 3.23 -19.40 1.42
N ALA A 37 3.82 -18.43 0.72
CA ALA A 37 3.28 -17.08 0.61
C ALA A 37 1.90 -17.06 -0.05
N VAL A 38 1.73 -17.80 -1.17
CA VAL A 38 0.41 -17.97 -1.83
C VAL A 38 -0.60 -18.62 -0.88
N GLY A 39 -0.18 -19.66 -0.13
CA GLY A 39 -1.03 -20.29 0.87
C GLY A 39 -1.45 -19.35 2.01
N MET A 40 -0.53 -18.50 2.48
CA MET A 40 -0.82 -17.47 3.49
C MET A 40 -1.80 -16.42 2.95
N PHE A 41 -1.63 -15.99 1.70
CA PHE A 41 -2.55 -15.04 1.05
C PHE A 41 -3.98 -15.59 0.97
N LEU A 42 -4.14 -16.85 0.55
CA LEU A 42 -5.46 -17.50 0.48
C LEU A 42 -6.09 -17.64 1.87
N LYS A 43 -5.31 -17.99 2.90
CA LYS A 43 -5.79 -18.05 4.28
C LYS A 43 -6.26 -16.69 4.78
N GLN A 44 -5.54 -15.62 4.44
CA GLN A 44 -5.93 -14.26 4.81
C GLN A 44 -7.25 -13.85 4.14
N ILE A 45 -7.47 -14.23 2.88
CA ILE A 45 -8.75 -13.99 2.21
C ILE A 45 -9.91 -14.64 2.98
N VAL A 46 -9.75 -15.91 3.35
CA VAL A 46 -10.76 -16.66 4.09
C VAL A 46 -10.98 -16.05 5.48
N LEU A 47 -9.90 -15.68 6.18
CA LEU A 47 -9.97 -15.13 7.53
C LEU A 47 -10.68 -13.77 7.57
N GLN A 48 -10.41 -12.91 6.60
CA GLN A 48 -10.96 -11.55 6.54
C GLN A 48 -12.29 -11.48 5.78
N ASN A 49 -12.71 -12.58 5.16
CA ASN A 49 -13.83 -12.62 4.21
C ASN A 49 -13.75 -11.48 3.18
N GLY A 50 -12.54 -11.24 2.65
CA GLY A 50 -12.21 -10.08 1.83
C GLY A 50 -10.78 -10.12 1.30
N ILE A 51 -10.38 -9.12 0.52
CA ILE A 51 -9.01 -9.03 -0.02
C ILE A 51 -8.08 -8.47 1.07
N PRO A 52 -6.96 -9.15 1.40
CA PRO A 52 -6.13 -8.83 2.55
C PRO A 52 -5.08 -7.74 2.25
N PHE A 53 -5.49 -6.73 1.51
CA PHE A 53 -4.76 -5.49 1.31
C PHE A 53 -5.76 -4.39 0.98
N GLU A 54 -5.45 -3.16 1.36
CA GLU A 54 -6.31 -2.02 1.06
C GLU A 54 -6.27 -1.72 -0.45
N MET A 55 -7.42 -1.79 -1.12
CA MET A 55 -7.55 -1.33 -2.50
C MET A 55 -7.72 0.19 -2.51
N LYS A 56 -6.60 0.92 -2.43
CA LYS A 56 -6.56 2.38 -2.56
C LYS A 56 -5.96 2.74 -3.90
N LEU A 57 -6.54 3.74 -4.57
CA LEU A 57 -5.81 4.46 -5.61
C LEU A 57 -4.57 5.09 -4.96
N PRO A 58 -3.42 5.12 -5.65
CA PRO A 58 -2.25 5.82 -5.12
C PRO A 58 -2.70 7.20 -4.67
N ALA A 59 -2.43 7.53 -3.40
CA ALA A 59 -2.71 8.86 -2.90
C ALA A 59 -1.99 9.85 -3.84
N PRO A 60 -2.61 11.00 -4.18
CA PRO A 60 -1.88 12.04 -4.91
C PRO A 60 -0.57 12.28 -4.17
N ASP A 61 0.53 12.12 -4.90
CA ASP A 61 1.88 12.10 -4.36
C ASP A 61 2.03 13.19 -3.29
N PRO A 62 2.57 12.90 -2.10
CA PRO A 62 2.81 13.91 -1.07
C PRO A 62 3.74 14.97 -1.64
N VAL A 63 3.18 16.09 -2.10
CA VAL A 63 3.84 17.29 -2.66
C VAL A 63 5.29 17.01 -3.08
N ILE A 64 5.49 16.15 -4.07
CA ILE A 64 6.85 15.90 -4.59
C ILE A 64 7.17 17.05 -5.52
N ILE A 65 8.10 17.89 -5.11
CA ILE A 65 8.68 18.91 -5.96
C ILE A 65 9.78 18.21 -6.77
N ARG A 66 9.55 18.00 -8.07
CA ARG A 66 10.51 17.30 -8.94
C ARG A 66 11.36 18.29 -9.74
N SER A 67 10.92 19.54 -9.86
CA SER A 67 11.59 20.58 -10.65
C SER A 67 11.36 21.98 -10.08
N LYS A 68 12.11 22.96 -10.61
CA LYS A 68 11.90 24.39 -10.29
C LYS A 68 10.54 24.90 -10.79
N ASP A 69 10.04 24.36 -11.90
CA ASP A 69 8.74 24.74 -12.44
C ASP A 69 7.61 24.21 -11.54
N ASP A 70 7.76 22.99 -11.00
CA ASP A 70 6.83 22.43 -10.02
C ASP A 70 6.76 23.27 -8.73
N LEU A 71 7.89 23.87 -8.31
CA LEU A 71 7.92 24.79 -7.17
C LEU A 71 7.07 26.03 -7.45
N ILE A 72 7.25 26.64 -8.62
CA ILE A 72 6.56 27.88 -8.99
C ILE A 72 5.05 27.64 -9.06
N VAL A 73 4.62 26.52 -9.65
CA VAL A 73 3.20 26.15 -9.70
C VAL A 73 2.61 26.04 -8.29
N LYS A 74 3.29 25.33 -7.39
CA LYS A 74 2.83 25.14 -6.00
C LYS A 74 2.82 26.43 -5.18
N LEU A 75 3.73 27.36 -5.45
CA LEU A 75 3.75 28.66 -4.78
C LEU A 75 2.54 29.51 -5.19
N ASN A 76 2.20 29.52 -6.47
CA ASN A 76 1.01 30.23 -6.96
C ASN A 76 -0.28 29.62 -6.41
N GLU A 77 -0.36 28.29 -6.32
CA GLU A 77 -1.49 27.59 -5.67
C GLU A 77 -1.61 27.97 -4.20
N ALA A 78 -0.49 28.00 -3.46
CA ALA A 78 -0.48 28.40 -2.05
C ALA A 78 -0.90 29.88 -1.86
N GLU A 79 -0.53 30.78 -2.77
CA GLU A 79 -0.95 32.18 -2.73
C GLU A 79 -2.47 32.32 -2.88
N ALA A 80 -3.06 31.59 -3.84
CA ALA A 80 -4.52 31.54 -4.01
C ALA A 80 -5.25 30.92 -2.80
N ASP A 81 -4.67 29.90 -2.17
CA ASP A 81 -5.20 29.29 -0.95
C ASP A 81 -5.20 30.28 0.23
N ILE A 82 -4.16 31.11 0.36
CA ILE A 82 -4.10 32.17 1.37
C ILE A 82 -5.18 33.22 1.13
N GLU A 83 -5.33 33.69 -0.12
CA GLU A 83 -6.33 34.68 -0.50
C GLU A 83 -7.76 34.19 -0.29
N SER A 84 -8.02 32.90 -0.55
CA SER A 84 -9.32 32.27 -0.34
C SER A 84 -9.62 31.87 1.11
N GLY A 85 -8.67 32.10 2.03
CA GLY A 85 -8.82 31.74 3.45
C GLY A 85 -8.65 30.24 3.73
N ASN A 86 -8.18 29.47 2.76
CA ASN A 86 -7.89 28.04 2.85
C ASN A 86 -6.53 27.79 3.53
N TYR A 87 -6.34 28.30 4.74
CA TYR A 87 -5.17 28.05 5.56
C TYR A 87 -5.56 27.55 6.95
N SER A 88 -4.59 27.01 7.69
CA SER A 88 -4.79 26.59 9.07
C SER A 88 -3.64 27.02 9.95
N ASP A 89 -3.93 27.36 11.20
CA ASP A 89 -2.90 27.69 12.18
C ASP A 89 -2.01 26.48 12.46
N ALA A 90 -0.69 26.68 12.41
CA ALA A 90 0.29 25.60 12.51
C ALA A 90 0.17 24.79 13.82
N LYS A 91 -0.18 25.44 14.93
CA LYS A 91 -0.34 24.76 16.23
C LYS A 91 -1.59 23.88 16.22
N GLU A 92 -2.67 24.35 15.62
CA GLU A 92 -3.88 23.55 15.43
C GLU A 92 -3.65 22.37 14.49
N THR A 93 -3.00 22.59 13.33
CA THR A 93 -2.74 21.51 12.36
C THR A 93 -1.87 20.43 12.98
N LEU A 94 -0.81 20.80 13.69
CA LEU A 94 0.06 19.85 14.41
C LEU A 94 -0.70 19.08 15.49
N GLY A 95 -1.62 19.75 16.22
CA GLY A 95 -2.50 19.10 17.18
C GLY A 95 -3.43 18.06 16.54
N ARG A 96 -4.03 18.38 15.39
CA ARG A 96 -4.89 17.46 14.62
C ARG A 96 -4.11 16.23 14.14
N ILE A 97 -2.87 16.43 13.65
CA ILE A 97 -2.01 15.34 13.16
C ILE A 97 -1.61 14.39 14.30
N ARG A 98 -1.15 14.93 15.44
CA ARG A 98 -0.80 14.14 16.64
C ARG A 98 -1.96 13.29 17.12
N LYS A 99 -3.16 13.88 17.21
CA LYS A 99 -4.39 13.17 17.59
C LYS A 99 -4.78 12.07 16.59
N LYS A 100 -4.57 12.28 15.29
CA LYS A 100 -4.89 11.31 14.23
C LYS A 100 -3.92 10.13 14.20
N HIS A 101 -2.64 10.36 14.55
CA HIS A 101 -1.60 9.34 14.52
C HIS A 101 -1.25 8.75 15.89
N ASN A 102 -1.96 9.16 16.95
CA ASN A 102 -1.80 8.67 18.32
C ASN A 102 -0.34 8.79 18.84
N VAL A 103 0.33 9.88 18.46
CA VAL A 103 1.69 10.28 18.90
C VAL A 103 1.62 11.59 19.67
#